data_AF-A0A9E2D6J7-F1
#
_entry.id   AF-A0A9E2D6J7-F1
#
_cell.length_a   1.000
_cell.length_b   1.000
_cell.length_c   1.000
_cell.angle_alpha   90.00
_cell.angle_beta   90.00
_cell.angle_gamma   90.00
#
_symmetry.space_group_name_H-M   'P 1'
#
loop_
_entity.id
_entity.type
_entity.pdbx_description
1 polymer ?
#
loop_
_entity_poly.entity_id
_entity_poly.type
_entity_poly.pdbx_seq_one_letter_code
_entity_poly.pdbx_strand_id
1 'polypeptide(L)'
;MEQIPKIATFIFDSFIHIWPYLLITIPLSVAVNLSGASAYLRKALSYNPLFSILLATFIGALSPFCSCGVIPLIASLLIGGVPLAPVMSFWIASPSMDPEIFFLSTATIGWKLSVWRLVATFVISLSAGLITHVLMQKGLIDRDVLRKTSEPLIKTPSLSGFIAFFRQYAGCVEPIQKPRIRASETQATVCCTVDRHSCCTPSLIINQQPLRPKKPVTAECCTSPEPTMASVWPGKLLKETLTTLKLISKFMAWAFFFQALITFYLPTEVFAGYLGGNGPSAVLIATLLGIPVYTSNITALPLTGSLLSLGMNQGAALAFLIAGPTTTLPAMVAVWGIAKPKIFLLYLSFTIFGALAFGMLVNLVAWFCN
;
A
#
# COMPACT_ATOMS: atom_id res chain seq x y z
N MET A 1 4.52 -37.20 -7.20
CA MET A 1 5.49 -36.23 -7.76
C MET A 1 4.96 -35.44 -8.96
N GLU A 2 3.74 -35.70 -9.48
CA GLU A 2 3.14 -34.94 -10.61
C GLU A 2 2.68 -33.50 -10.30
N GLN A 3 2.68 -33.09 -9.03
CA GLN A 3 2.17 -31.76 -8.64
C GLN A 3 3.22 -30.65 -8.79
N ILE A 4 4.51 -30.99 -8.66
CA ILE A 4 5.63 -30.05 -8.82
C ILE A 4 5.64 -29.39 -10.21
N PRO A 5 5.52 -30.13 -11.34
CA PRO A 5 5.50 -29.48 -12.65
C PRO A 5 4.30 -28.55 -12.83
N LYS A 6 3.12 -28.89 -12.28
CA LYS A 6 1.92 -28.03 -12.36
C LYS A 6 2.08 -26.72 -11.58
N ILE A 7 2.70 -26.78 -10.40
CA ILE A 7 3.01 -25.59 -9.60
C ILE A 7 4.03 -24.72 -10.34
N ALA A 8 5.09 -25.33 -10.90
CA ALA A 8 6.12 -24.62 -11.63
C ALA A 8 5.57 -23.93 -12.90
N THR A 9 4.72 -24.59 -13.67
CA THR A 9 4.10 -23.98 -14.85
C THR A 9 3.14 -22.85 -14.47
N PHE A 10 2.35 -22.99 -13.40
CA PHE A 10 1.46 -21.92 -12.93
C PHE A 10 2.24 -20.67 -12.49
N ILE A 11 3.33 -20.85 -11.74
CA ILE A 11 4.20 -19.73 -11.34
C ILE A 11 4.80 -19.06 -12.57
N PHE A 12 5.31 -19.86 -13.52
CA PHE A 12 5.97 -19.35 -14.71
C PHE A 12 4.99 -18.59 -15.63
N ASP A 13 3.79 -19.12 -15.82
CA ASP A 13 2.74 -18.51 -16.63
C ASP A 13 2.25 -17.19 -16.02
N SER A 14 1.95 -17.19 -14.70
CA SER A 14 1.59 -15.98 -13.96
C SER A 14 2.69 -14.91 -14.03
N PHE A 15 3.95 -15.34 -13.92
CA PHE A 15 5.09 -14.43 -14.00
C PHE A 15 5.24 -13.84 -15.40
N ILE A 16 5.15 -14.66 -16.45
CA ILE A 16 5.22 -14.20 -17.85
C ILE A 16 4.09 -13.23 -18.17
N HIS A 17 2.88 -13.46 -17.65
CA HIS A 17 1.75 -12.59 -17.93
C HIS A 17 1.89 -11.22 -17.26
N ILE A 18 2.48 -11.16 -16.06
CA ILE A 18 2.63 -9.93 -15.26
C ILE A 18 3.92 -9.16 -15.61
N TRP A 19 4.94 -9.86 -16.11
CA TRP A 19 6.21 -9.27 -16.52
C TRP A 19 6.09 -8.11 -17.53
N PRO A 20 5.29 -8.18 -18.61
CA PRO A 20 5.12 -7.04 -19.54
C PRO A 20 4.47 -5.84 -18.85
N TYR A 21 3.50 -6.04 -17.97
CA TYR A 21 2.90 -4.95 -17.19
C TYR A 21 3.91 -4.30 -16.24
N LEU A 22 4.76 -5.09 -15.56
CA LEU A 22 5.87 -4.57 -14.75
C LEU A 22 6.88 -3.78 -15.60
N LEU A 23 7.19 -4.29 -16.79
CA LEU A 23 8.15 -3.67 -17.70
C LEU A 23 7.67 -2.30 -18.20
N ILE A 24 6.36 -2.06 -18.24
CA ILE A 24 5.75 -0.79 -18.64
C ILE A 24 5.54 0.13 -17.42
N THR A 25 4.99 -0.41 -16.33
CA THR A 25 4.59 0.37 -15.14
C THR A 25 5.76 0.83 -14.28
N ILE A 26 6.85 0.07 -14.19
CA ILE A 26 8.04 0.47 -13.41
C ILE A 26 8.76 1.66 -14.06
N PRO A 27 9.10 1.65 -15.37
CA PRO A 27 9.68 2.83 -15.98
C PRO A 27 8.74 4.03 -15.88
N LEU A 28 7.42 3.84 -16.03
CA LEU A 28 6.45 4.90 -15.85
C LEU A 28 6.48 5.47 -14.43
N SER A 29 6.50 4.62 -13.41
CA SER A 29 6.57 5.03 -12.00
C SER A 29 7.89 5.74 -11.66
N VAL A 30 9.02 5.23 -12.17
CA VAL A 30 10.34 5.85 -12.02
C VAL A 30 10.39 7.19 -12.76
N ALA A 31 9.80 7.26 -13.97
CA ALA A 31 9.69 8.50 -14.73
C ALA A 31 8.87 9.56 -13.98
N VAL A 32 7.73 9.18 -13.40
CA VAL A 32 6.88 10.08 -12.58
C VAL A 32 7.60 10.55 -11.30
N ASN A 33 8.40 9.67 -10.70
CA ASN A 33 9.18 10.03 -9.52
C ASN A 33 10.34 10.98 -9.86
N LEU A 34 11.01 10.77 -11.00
CA LEU A 34 12.13 11.59 -11.48
C LEU A 34 11.67 12.91 -12.11
N SER A 35 10.48 12.96 -12.70
CA SER A 35 9.93 14.17 -13.33
C SER A 35 9.50 15.25 -12.34
N GLY A 36 9.58 14.98 -11.03
CA GLY A 36 9.09 15.88 -10.00
C GLY A 36 7.56 15.96 -9.93
N ALA A 37 6.82 15.17 -10.73
CA ALA A 37 5.37 15.06 -10.63
C ALA A 37 4.91 14.61 -9.24
N SER A 38 5.74 13.84 -8.54
CA SER A 38 5.55 13.49 -7.12
C SER A 38 5.49 14.72 -6.20
N ALA A 39 6.21 15.81 -6.49
CA ALA A 39 6.12 17.05 -5.72
C ALA A 39 4.79 17.78 -5.95
N TYR A 40 4.28 17.77 -7.18
CA TYR A 40 2.95 18.29 -7.51
C TYR A 40 1.86 17.47 -6.83
N LEU A 41 1.96 16.13 -6.88
CA LEU A 41 1.08 15.21 -6.15
C LEU A 41 1.10 15.50 -4.65
N ARG A 42 2.28 15.70 -4.05
CA ARG A 42 2.42 16.05 -2.63
C ARG A 42 1.72 17.37 -2.28
N LYS A 43 1.88 18.41 -3.11
CA LYS A 43 1.24 19.72 -2.89
C LYS A 43 -0.27 19.65 -3.07
N ALA A 44 -0.75 18.90 -4.07
CA ALA A 44 -2.18 18.66 -4.29
C ALA A 44 -2.80 17.86 -3.12
N LEU A 45 -2.07 16.89 -2.57
CA LEU A 45 -2.51 16.07 -1.44
C LEU A 45 -2.34 16.74 -0.07
N SER A 46 -1.72 17.93 0.03
CA SER A 46 -1.51 18.63 1.30
C SER A 46 -2.38 19.88 1.50
N TYR A 47 -3.12 20.33 0.49
CA TYR A 47 -3.90 21.58 0.56
C TYR A 47 -5.08 21.49 1.53
N ASN A 48 -5.97 20.50 1.34
CA ASN A 48 -7.15 20.29 2.16
C ASN A 48 -7.36 18.80 2.46
N PRO A 49 -7.72 18.41 3.70
CA PRO A 49 -7.84 16.99 4.08
C PRO A 49 -8.94 16.26 3.31
N LEU A 50 -10.13 16.85 3.16
CA LEU A 50 -11.21 16.20 2.38
C LEU A 50 -10.88 16.10 0.90
N PHE A 51 -10.37 17.19 0.31
CA PHE A 51 -10.03 17.22 -1.11
C PHE A 51 -8.89 16.25 -1.44
N SER A 52 -7.88 16.15 -0.58
CA SER A 52 -6.78 15.21 -0.76
C SER A 52 -7.22 13.75 -0.67
N ILE A 53 -8.15 13.41 0.24
CA ILE A 53 -8.72 12.05 0.32
C ILE A 53 -9.50 11.72 -0.96
N LEU A 54 -10.34 12.64 -1.43
CA LEU A 54 -11.13 12.44 -2.64
C LEU A 54 -10.22 12.28 -3.87
N LEU A 55 -9.26 13.19 -4.04
CA LEU A 55 -8.30 13.16 -5.13
C LEU A 55 -7.45 11.89 -5.10
N ALA A 56 -6.98 11.47 -3.93
CA ALA A 56 -6.22 10.22 -3.77
C ALA A 56 -7.04 8.98 -4.12
N THR A 57 -8.33 8.97 -3.77
CA THR A 57 -9.24 7.87 -4.12
C THR A 57 -9.44 7.79 -5.64
N PHE A 58 -9.65 8.93 -6.31
CA PHE A 58 -9.76 8.97 -7.78
C PHE A 58 -8.47 8.57 -8.49
N ILE A 59 -7.32 9.03 -8.01
CA ILE A 59 -6.03 8.62 -8.56
C ILE A 59 -5.82 7.12 -8.39
N GLY A 60 -6.21 6.55 -7.24
CA GLY A 60 -6.20 5.10 -7.01
C GLY A 60 -7.15 4.35 -7.94
N ALA A 61 -8.37 4.84 -8.11
CA ALA A 61 -9.40 4.21 -8.94
C ALA A 61 -9.15 4.29 -10.46
N LEU A 62 -8.27 5.18 -10.90
CA LEU A 62 -7.84 5.26 -12.30
C LEU A 62 -6.44 4.69 -12.51
N SER A 63 -5.84 4.16 -11.44
CA SER A 63 -4.48 3.69 -11.50
C SER A 63 -4.41 2.34 -12.20
N PRO A 64 -3.51 2.16 -13.19
CA PRO A 64 -3.18 0.84 -13.72
C PRO A 64 -2.13 0.12 -12.86
N PHE A 65 -1.91 0.56 -11.61
CA PHE A 65 -0.90 -0.03 -10.74
C PHE A 65 -1.48 -1.23 -10.00
N CYS A 66 -0.92 -2.41 -10.27
CA CYS A 66 -1.14 -3.56 -9.42
C CYS A 66 -0.67 -3.26 -7.98
N SER A 67 -1.24 -3.95 -6.99
CA SER A 67 -0.94 -3.77 -5.56
C SER A 67 0.57 -3.78 -5.23
N CYS A 68 1.38 -4.48 -6.04
CA CYS A 68 2.83 -4.54 -5.93
C CYS A 68 3.55 -3.21 -6.24
N GLY A 69 3.03 -2.41 -7.18
CA GLY A 69 3.63 -1.12 -7.58
C GLY A 69 3.23 0.06 -6.68
N VAL A 70 2.08 -0.06 -6.03
CA VAL A 70 1.50 0.95 -5.12
C VAL A 70 2.35 1.13 -3.85
N ILE A 71 2.99 0.06 -3.40
CA ILE A 71 3.75 0.02 -2.14
C ILE A 71 4.96 0.99 -2.15
N PRO A 72 5.91 0.92 -3.12
CA PRO A 72 7.01 1.89 -3.20
C PRO A 72 6.54 3.33 -3.36
N LEU A 73 5.44 3.53 -4.09
CA LEU A 73 4.85 4.85 -4.30
C LEU A 73 4.33 5.44 -2.99
N ILE A 74 3.56 4.66 -2.22
CA ILE A 74 3.06 5.07 -0.90
C ILE A 74 4.20 5.36 0.07
N ALA A 75 5.22 4.50 0.13
CA ALA A 75 6.38 4.73 0.98
C ALA A 75 7.05 6.07 0.67
N SER A 76 7.22 6.39 -0.62
CA SER A 76 7.81 7.64 -1.09
C SER A 76 6.94 8.87 -0.78
N LEU A 77 5.61 8.73 -0.78
CA LEU A 77 4.68 9.80 -0.41
C LEU A 77 4.70 10.05 1.10
N LEU A 78 4.67 8.99 1.91
CA LEU A 78 4.73 9.10 3.38
C LEU A 78 6.06 9.67 3.88
N ILE A 79 7.19 9.24 3.30
CA ILE A 79 8.51 9.82 3.60
C ILE A 79 8.56 11.30 3.16
N GLY A 80 7.83 11.66 2.11
CA GLY A 80 7.66 13.04 1.65
C GLY A 80 6.74 13.91 2.50
N GLY A 81 6.18 13.38 3.60
CA GLY A 81 5.30 14.12 4.52
C GLY A 81 3.84 14.21 4.08
N VAL A 82 3.40 13.39 3.11
CA VAL A 82 1.98 13.34 2.72
C VAL A 82 1.15 12.84 3.91
N PRO A 83 0.00 13.48 4.23
CA PRO A 83 -0.87 13.03 5.32
C PRO A 83 -1.30 11.57 5.12
N LEU A 84 -1.40 10.83 6.24
CA LEU A 84 -1.77 9.41 6.24
C LEU A 84 -3.20 9.16 5.72
N ALA A 85 -4.13 10.09 5.94
CA ALA A 85 -5.52 9.91 5.55
C ALA A 85 -5.72 9.70 4.03
N PRO A 86 -5.19 10.56 3.14
CA PRO A 86 -5.19 10.30 1.68
C PRO A 86 -4.44 9.03 1.28
N VAL A 87 -3.38 8.67 2.00
CA VAL A 87 -2.63 7.44 1.73
C VAL A 87 -3.50 6.21 1.99
N MET A 88 -4.27 6.19 3.09
CA MET A 88 -5.15 5.07 3.41
C MET A 88 -6.27 4.89 2.39
N SER A 89 -6.87 5.99 1.90
CA SER A 89 -7.91 5.88 0.87
C SER A 89 -7.35 5.37 -0.46
N PHE A 90 -6.19 5.90 -0.89
CA PHE A 90 -5.47 5.41 -2.07
C PHE A 90 -5.07 3.93 -1.96
N TRP A 91 -4.63 3.49 -0.77
CA TRP A 91 -4.15 2.12 -0.54
C TRP A 91 -5.25 1.08 -0.68
N ILE A 92 -6.46 1.39 -0.23
CA ILE A 92 -7.63 0.49 -0.35
C ILE A 92 -8.22 0.57 -1.75
N ALA A 93 -8.25 1.78 -2.36
CA ALA A 93 -8.81 2.00 -3.68
C ALA A 93 -8.00 1.28 -4.77
N SER A 94 -6.67 1.45 -4.78
CA SER A 94 -5.83 0.99 -5.88
C SER A 94 -5.95 -0.51 -6.19
N PRO A 95 -5.87 -1.46 -5.23
CA PRO A 95 -5.97 -2.88 -5.53
C PRO A 95 -7.41 -3.36 -5.79
N SER A 96 -8.43 -2.51 -5.66
CA SER A 96 -9.81 -2.96 -5.77
C SER A 96 -10.62 -2.19 -6.82
N MET A 97 -10.08 -1.10 -7.37
CA MET A 97 -10.74 -0.20 -8.31
C MET A 97 -9.91 -0.04 -9.59
N ASP A 98 -9.46 -1.15 -10.18
CA ASP A 98 -8.73 -1.10 -11.44
C ASP A 98 -9.70 -1.23 -12.62
N PRO A 99 -9.57 -0.42 -13.69
CA PRO A 99 -10.43 -0.51 -14.87
C PRO A 99 -10.34 -1.89 -15.52
N GLU A 100 -9.16 -2.50 -15.57
CA GLU A 100 -8.94 -3.85 -16.08
C GLU A 100 -9.75 -4.90 -15.30
N ILE A 101 -9.71 -4.84 -13.97
CA ILE A 101 -10.47 -5.75 -13.10
C ILE A 101 -11.97 -5.49 -13.22
N PHE A 102 -12.40 -4.26 -13.46
CA PHE A 102 -13.80 -3.96 -13.70
C PHE A 102 -14.31 -4.63 -14.98
N PHE A 103 -13.58 -4.54 -16.09
CA PHE A 103 -13.97 -5.22 -17.34
C PHE A 103 -13.96 -6.75 -17.21
N LEU A 104 -13.00 -7.32 -16.47
CA LEU A 104 -12.99 -8.75 -16.18
C LEU A 104 -14.13 -9.16 -15.23
N SER A 105 -14.48 -8.30 -14.27
CA SER A 105 -15.61 -8.54 -13.36
C SER A 105 -16.93 -8.54 -14.13
N THR A 106 -17.16 -7.57 -15.01
CA THR A 106 -18.41 -7.49 -15.76
C THR A 106 -18.60 -8.70 -16.67
N ALA A 107 -17.52 -9.24 -17.23
CA ALA A 107 -17.54 -10.47 -18.02
C ALA A 107 -17.82 -11.74 -17.20
N THR A 108 -17.40 -11.79 -15.93
CA THR A 108 -17.47 -13.00 -15.09
C THR A 108 -18.68 -13.06 -14.17
N ILE A 109 -18.95 -11.98 -13.45
CA ILE A 109 -20.03 -11.88 -12.44
C ILE A 109 -21.20 -11.00 -12.88
N GLY A 110 -21.11 -10.42 -14.08
CA GLY A 110 -22.15 -9.57 -14.67
C GLY A 110 -22.06 -8.10 -14.26
N TRP A 111 -22.80 -7.27 -15.00
CA TRP A 111 -22.78 -5.81 -14.86
C TRP A 111 -23.27 -5.34 -13.49
N LYS A 112 -24.39 -5.90 -13.01
CA LYS A 112 -25.04 -5.47 -11.76
C LYS A 112 -24.10 -5.62 -10.56
N LEU A 113 -23.47 -6.80 -10.40
CA LEU A 113 -22.59 -7.06 -9.25
C LEU A 113 -21.27 -6.29 -9.35
N SER A 114 -20.75 -6.09 -10.55
CA SER A 114 -19.52 -5.33 -10.79
C SER A 114 -19.66 -3.85 -10.44
N VAL A 115 -20.80 -3.23 -10.77
CA VAL A 115 -21.09 -1.85 -10.38
C VAL A 115 -21.23 -1.74 -8.87
N TRP A 116 -21.93 -2.67 -8.22
CA TRP A 116 -22.02 -2.70 -6.75
C TRP A 116 -20.66 -2.82 -6.10
N ARG A 117 -19.78 -3.66 -6.64
CA ARG A 117 -18.40 -3.81 -6.16
C ARG A 117 -17.63 -2.50 -6.27
N LEU A 118 -17.70 -1.83 -7.42
CA LEU A 118 -17.02 -0.55 -7.63
C LEU A 118 -17.53 0.52 -6.67
N VAL A 119 -18.85 0.68 -6.54
CA VAL A 119 -19.43 1.68 -5.62
C VAL A 119 -19.08 1.37 -4.16
N ALA A 120 -19.17 0.09 -3.76
CA ALA A 120 -18.81 -0.35 -2.41
C ALA A 120 -17.36 -0.01 -2.09
N THR A 121 -16.42 -0.42 -2.95
CA THR A 121 -15.00 -0.13 -2.75
C THR A 121 -14.72 1.37 -2.71
N PHE A 122 -15.38 2.17 -3.56
CA PHE A 122 -15.23 3.62 -3.56
C PHE A 122 -15.58 4.20 -2.18
N VAL A 123 -16.74 3.80 -1.66
CA VAL A 123 -17.23 4.29 -0.38
C VAL A 123 -16.37 3.79 0.77
N ILE A 124 -15.93 2.52 0.76
CA ILE A 124 -15.01 1.97 1.77
C ILE A 124 -13.70 2.77 1.78
N SER A 125 -13.13 3.06 0.61
CA SER A 125 -11.86 3.79 0.46
C SER A 125 -11.99 5.23 0.97
N LEU A 126 -13.06 5.92 0.57
CA LEU A 126 -13.35 7.28 1.03
C LEU A 126 -13.56 7.32 2.55
N SER A 127 -14.36 6.38 3.08
CA SER A 127 -14.65 6.27 4.51
C SER A 127 -13.39 5.98 5.31
N ALA A 128 -12.53 5.09 4.84
CA ALA A 128 -11.26 4.77 5.49
C ALA A 128 -10.35 6.01 5.59
N GLY A 129 -10.26 6.83 4.53
CA GLY A 129 -9.51 8.08 4.57
C GLY A 129 -10.10 9.11 5.54
N LEU A 130 -11.43 9.32 5.50
CA LEU A 130 -12.13 10.27 6.37
C LEU A 130 -12.04 9.88 7.85
N ILE A 131 -12.26 8.60 8.16
CA ILE A 131 -12.22 8.12 9.54
C ILE A 131 -10.79 8.14 10.05
N THR A 132 -9.80 7.79 9.21
CA THR A 132 -8.39 7.97 9.54
C THR A 132 -8.07 9.42 9.90
N HIS A 133 -8.59 10.39 9.13
CA HIS A 133 -8.42 11.82 9.43
C HIS A 133 -9.01 12.19 10.80
N VAL A 134 -10.23 11.74 11.10
CA VAL A 134 -10.90 11.99 12.38
C VAL A 134 -10.16 11.34 13.55
N LEU A 135 -9.66 10.11 13.40
CA LEU A 135 -8.88 9.43 14.45
C LEU A 135 -7.57 10.16 14.76
N MET A 136 -6.92 10.71 13.74
CA MET A 136 -5.72 11.54 13.92
C MET A 136 -6.04 12.86 14.64
N GLN A 137 -7.17 13.50 14.33
CA GLN A 137 -7.61 14.72 15.01
C GLN A 137 -7.92 14.47 16.49
N LYS A 138 -8.54 13.33 16.82
CA LYS A 138 -8.84 12.93 18.20
C LYS A 138 -7.62 12.47 19.02
N GLY A 139 -6.43 12.43 18.41
CA GLY A 139 -5.20 11.99 19.09
C GLY A 139 -5.14 10.49 19.41
N LEU A 140 -6.06 9.68 18.85
CA LEU A 140 -6.08 8.22 19.04
C LEU A 140 -4.93 7.50 18.32
N ILE A 141 -4.41 8.13 17.25
CA ILE A 141 -3.31 7.60 16.44
C ILE A 141 -2.13 8.58 16.51
N ASP A 142 -0.97 8.05 16.91
CA ASP A 142 0.28 8.80 16.96
C ASP A 142 0.62 9.40 15.59
N ARG A 143 1.07 10.66 15.56
CA ARG A 143 1.48 11.34 14.32
C ARG A 143 2.70 10.72 13.65
N ASP A 144 3.48 9.93 14.39
CA ASP A 144 4.55 9.11 13.85
C ASP A 144 3.97 7.86 13.19
N VAL A 145 3.81 7.94 11.88
CA VAL A 145 3.21 6.88 11.04
C VAL A 145 4.21 5.77 10.72
N LEU A 146 5.46 6.17 10.47
CA LEU A 146 6.52 5.28 10.04
C LEU A 146 7.10 4.51 11.22
N ARG A 147 7.34 3.22 11.03
CA ARG A 147 8.21 2.46 11.93
C ARG A 147 9.62 3.06 11.82
N LYS A 148 10.32 3.25 12.94
CA LYS A 148 11.71 3.78 13.02
C LYS A 148 12.75 2.84 12.39
N THR A 149 12.55 2.46 11.14
CA THR A 149 13.49 1.69 10.33
C THR A 149 13.98 2.61 9.22
N SER A 150 14.66 3.68 9.60
CA SER A 150 15.43 4.49 8.67
C SER A 150 16.75 3.76 8.38
N GLU A 151 16.66 2.66 7.65
CA GLU A 151 17.76 2.25 6.78
C GLU A 151 17.16 2.07 5.38
N PRO A 152 17.67 2.80 4.36
CA PRO A 152 17.05 2.83 3.04
C PRO A 152 16.96 1.40 2.47
N LEU A 153 15.91 1.15 1.70
CA LEU A 153 15.63 -0.06 0.92
C LEU A 153 16.70 -0.34 -0.18
N ILE A 154 17.99 -0.13 0.11
CA ILE A 154 19.14 -0.31 -0.77
C ILE A 154 19.99 -1.52 -0.35
N LYS A 155 19.78 -2.10 0.84
CA LYS A 155 20.41 -3.39 1.17
C LYS A 155 19.50 -4.56 0.76
N THR A 156 20.00 -5.30 -0.23
CA THR A 156 19.49 -6.57 -0.72
C THR A 156 19.06 -7.48 0.44
N PRO A 157 17.92 -8.20 0.33
CA PRO A 157 17.62 -9.24 1.29
C PRO A 157 18.59 -10.39 1.02
N SER A 158 19.61 -10.48 1.86
CA SER A 158 20.31 -11.72 2.15
C SER A 158 19.30 -12.73 2.70
N LEU A 159 19.44 -13.99 2.31
CA LEU A 159 18.64 -15.13 2.77
C LEU A 159 18.58 -15.21 4.32
N SER A 160 19.61 -14.71 5.02
CA SER A 160 19.64 -14.59 6.48
C SER A 160 18.68 -13.52 7.04
N GLY A 161 18.40 -12.44 6.30
CA GLY A 161 17.42 -11.41 6.68
C GLY A 161 15.98 -11.88 6.53
N PHE A 162 15.71 -12.77 5.57
CA PHE A 162 14.40 -13.40 5.37
C PHE A 162 14.08 -14.42 6.49
N ILE A 163 15.10 -15.15 6.96
CA ILE A 163 14.99 -16.05 8.11
C ILE A 163 14.84 -15.26 9.43
N ALA A 164 15.50 -14.10 9.57
CA ALA A 164 15.29 -13.20 10.72
C ALA A 164 13.88 -12.57 10.73
N PHE A 165 13.35 -12.22 9.55
CA PHE A 165 11.97 -11.74 9.37
C PHE A 165 10.95 -12.77 9.85
N PHE A 166 11.11 -14.06 9.50
CA PHE A 166 10.24 -15.14 9.99
C PHE A 166 10.49 -15.52 11.46
N ARG A 167 11.71 -15.44 11.97
CA ARG A 167 12.02 -15.70 13.39
C ARG A 167 11.36 -14.67 14.31
N GLN A 168 11.16 -13.45 13.82
CA GLN A 168 10.43 -12.40 14.52
C GLN A 168 8.89 -12.62 14.55
N TYR A 169 8.35 -13.49 13.70
CA TYR A 169 6.92 -13.89 13.73
C TYR A 169 6.61 -14.96 14.79
N ALA A 170 7.60 -15.70 15.30
CA ALA A 170 7.38 -16.81 16.24
C ALA A 170 7.54 -16.45 17.73
N GLY A 171 8.02 -15.24 18.06
CA GLY A 171 8.30 -14.84 19.44
C GLY A 171 7.40 -13.68 19.89
N CYS A 172 6.28 -14.00 20.52
CA CYS A 172 5.55 -13.03 21.33
C CYS A 172 6.47 -12.47 22.43
N VAL A 173 6.49 -11.14 22.56
CA VAL A 173 6.76 -10.35 23.78
C VAL A 173 8.10 -10.61 24.51
N GLU A 174 9.05 -9.65 24.44
CA GLU A 174 9.70 -9.04 25.62
C GLU A 174 10.48 -7.76 25.19
N PRO A 175 10.74 -6.75 26.07
CA PRO A 175 11.20 -5.43 25.69
C PRO A 175 12.73 -5.37 25.62
N ILE A 176 13.28 -4.68 24.62
CA ILE A 176 14.72 -4.41 24.56
C ILE A 176 15.01 -2.95 24.88
N GLN A 177 15.59 -2.80 26.08
CA GLN A 177 16.54 -1.80 26.60
C GLN A 177 16.81 -0.54 25.76
N LYS A 178 16.60 0.63 26.40
CA LYS A 178 16.98 1.97 25.92
C LYS A 178 18.45 2.02 25.45
N PRO A 179 18.77 2.45 24.22
CA PRO A 179 20.14 2.76 23.87
C PRO A 179 20.51 4.13 24.45
N ARG A 180 21.51 4.11 25.33
CA ARG A 180 22.19 5.25 25.91
C ARG A 180 23.08 5.87 24.85
N ILE A 181 22.67 7.01 24.28
CA ILE A 181 23.54 7.78 23.39
C ILE A 181 24.60 8.47 24.27
N ARG A 182 25.83 7.98 24.15
CA ARG A 182 27.03 8.66 24.63
C ARG A 182 27.37 9.72 23.58
N ALA A 183 27.23 10.99 23.96
CA ALA A 183 27.75 12.10 23.17
C ALA A 183 29.27 11.95 23.08
N SER A 184 29.80 12.01 21.86
CA SER A 184 31.21 12.30 21.61
C SER A 184 31.23 13.61 20.85
N GLU A 185 31.77 14.64 21.50
CA GLU A 185 32.08 15.94 20.92
C GLU A 185 32.98 15.76 19.70
N THR A 186 32.58 16.33 18.56
CA THR A 186 33.49 17.08 17.70
C THR A 186 32.67 17.94 16.74
N GLN A 187 32.99 19.23 16.75
CA GLN A 187 32.26 20.32 16.08
C GLN A 187 32.32 20.20 14.55
N ALA A 188 31.15 20.40 13.91
CA ALA A 188 31.02 21.06 12.60
C ALA A 188 29.57 21.57 12.39
N THR A 189 29.39 22.84 12.75
CA THR A 189 28.56 23.92 12.18
C THR A 189 27.29 23.64 11.34
N VAL A 190 26.13 23.85 11.98
CA VAL A 190 24.88 24.64 11.67
C VAL A 190 24.55 25.01 10.19
N CYS A 191 23.33 24.78 9.66
CA CYS A 191 22.12 25.66 9.60
C CYS A 191 20.96 24.93 8.89
N CYS A 192 19.64 25.07 9.11
CA CYS A 192 18.76 25.83 10.01
C CYS A 192 17.40 25.09 10.12
N THR A 193 16.73 25.23 11.27
CA THR A 193 15.32 24.86 11.51
C THR A 193 14.39 25.97 11.04
N VAL A 194 13.29 25.63 10.38
CA VAL A 194 12.18 26.55 10.09
C VAL A 194 11.15 26.39 11.20
N ASP A 195 11.09 27.34 12.11
CA ASP A 195 9.87 27.58 12.88
C ASP A 195 9.36 28.99 12.57
N ARG A 196 8.08 29.02 12.16
CA ARG A 196 7.28 30.24 12.08
C ARG A 196 7.08 30.77 13.50
N HIS A 197 7.28 32.08 13.63
CA HIS A 197 6.89 32.99 14.72
C HIS A 197 8.06 33.58 15.51
N SER A 198 8.20 34.91 15.31
CA SER A 198 8.58 35.91 16.31
C SER A 198 10.00 35.89 16.89
N CYS A 199 10.81 36.83 16.37
CA CYS A 199 11.44 37.95 17.12
C CYS A 199 12.94 38.10 16.85
N CYS A 200 13.27 39.17 16.13
CA CYS A 200 14.58 39.80 16.21
C CYS A 200 14.62 40.76 17.41
N THR A 201 15.84 40.89 17.96
CA THR A 201 16.42 41.94 18.84
C THR A 201 16.35 41.70 20.37
N PRO A 202 17.31 42.25 21.16
CA PRO A 202 18.63 41.62 21.38
C PRO A 202 19.05 41.61 22.87
N SER A 203 19.97 40.73 23.30
CA SER A 203 20.77 40.99 24.52
C SER A 203 22.11 40.26 24.52
N LEU A 204 23.15 41.06 24.72
CA LEU A 204 24.56 40.74 24.90
C LEU A 204 24.81 39.86 26.13
N ILE A 205 25.69 38.85 26.02
CA ILE A 205 26.81 38.71 26.98
C ILE A 205 28.09 38.39 26.20
N ILE A 206 29.09 39.20 26.55
CA ILE A 206 30.44 39.36 26.06
C ILE A 206 31.32 38.19 26.50
N ASN A 207 32.12 37.62 25.60
CA ASN A 207 33.53 37.43 25.94
C ASN A 207 34.42 37.51 24.69
N GLN A 208 35.48 38.29 24.85
CA GLN A 208 36.39 38.78 23.83
C GLN A 208 37.46 37.73 23.48
N GLN A 209 37.80 37.62 22.19
CA GLN A 209 39.18 37.74 21.68
C GLN A 209 39.20 37.78 20.12
N PRO A 210 40.23 38.37 19.49
CA PRO A 210 40.06 39.37 18.41
C PRO A 210 40.09 38.85 16.96
N LEU A 211 39.63 39.74 16.08
CA LEU A 211 39.41 39.64 14.62
C LEU A 211 40.58 39.10 13.77
N ARG A 212 40.24 38.30 12.74
CA ARG A 212 40.74 38.46 11.35
C ARG A 212 39.61 38.21 10.32
N PRO A 213 39.57 38.97 9.21
CA PRO A 213 38.42 39.02 8.32
C PRO A 213 38.46 37.88 7.29
N LYS A 214 37.35 37.16 7.12
CA LYS A 214 37.14 36.29 5.96
C LYS A 214 35.84 36.69 5.26
N LYS A 215 36.04 37.13 4.02
CA LYS A 215 35.17 37.49 2.89
C LYS A 215 33.65 37.18 2.99
N PRO A 216 32.80 38.02 2.36
CA PRO A 216 31.35 37.87 2.43
C PRO A 216 30.92 36.54 1.81
N VAL A 217 30.25 35.71 2.59
CA VAL A 217 29.54 34.53 2.08
C VAL A 217 28.20 35.03 1.57
N THR A 218 28.05 35.03 0.25
CA THR A 218 26.79 35.25 -0.45
C THR A 218 25.75 34.25 0.03
N ALA A 219 24.56 34.76 0.35
CA ALA A 219 23.41 33.97 0.73
C ALA A 219 22.86 33.23 -0.50
N GLU A 220 23.32 31.99 -0.71
CA GLU A 220 22.66 31.02 -1.59
C GLU A 220 22.35 29.78 -0.76
N CYS A 221 21.20 29.80 -0.09
CA CYS A 221 20.58 28.60 0.45
C CYS A 221 19.07 28.71 0.30
N CYS A 222 18.49 27.66 -0.27
CA CYS A 222 17.07 27.42 -0.50
C CYS A 222 16.47 27.90 -1.85
N THR A 223 17.21 27.75 -2.94
CA THR A 223 16.61 27.28 -4.20
C THR A 223 17.17 25.89 -4.49
N SER A 224 16.49 24.84 -4.00
CA SER A 224 16.70 23.53 -4.60
C SER A 224 16.18 23.66 -6.03
N PRO A 225 16.99 23.46 -7.08
CA PRO A 225 16.49 23.54 -8.44
C PRO A 225 15.33 22.56 -8.58
N GLU A 226 14.17 23.04 -9.04
CA GLU A 226 13.09 22.16 -9.47
C GLU A 226 13.68 21.21 -10.52
N PRO A 227 13.50 19.88 -10.38
CA PRO A 227 13.97 18.97 -11.41
C PRO A 227 13.18 19.27 -12.69
N THR A 228 13.80 19.99 -13.61
CA THR A 228 13.26 20.22 -14.94
C THR A 228 13.27 18.89 -15.69
N MET A 229 12.19 18.61 -16.42
CA MET A 229 12.01 17.42 -17.26
C MET A 229 13.21 17.11 -18.18
N ALA A 230 14.05 18.11 -18.48
CA ALA A 230 15.22 18.02 -19.34
C ALA A 230 16.43 17.26 -18.76
N SER A 231 16.53 17.03 -17.44
CA SER A 231 17.68 16.34 -16.84
C SER A 231 17.46 14.85 -16.56
N VAL A 232 16.34 14.26 -16.99
CA VAL A 232 16.07 12.81 -16.86
C VAL A 232 16.89 12.07 -17.92
N TRP A 233 18.17 11.87 -17.65
CA TRP A 233 19.07 11.16 -18.55
C TRP A 233 18.59 9.71 -18.76
N PRO A 234 18.50 9.20 -20.00
CA PRO A 234 17.95 7.88 -20.29
C PRO A 234 18.76 6.75 -19.64
N GLY A 235 20.08 6.93 -19.50
CA GLY A 235 20.93 5.97 -18.81
C GLY A 235 20.66 5.85 -17.31
N LYS A 236 20.33 6.97 -16.63
CA LYS A 236 19.99 6.96 -15.20
C LYS A 236 18.61 6.34 -14.98
N LEU A 237 17.63 6.69 -15.82
CA LEU A 237 16.29 6.13 -15.76
C LEU A 237 16.29 4.62 -16.01
N LEU A 238 17.03 4.13 -17.02
CA LEU A 238 17.14 2.70 -17.31
C LEU A 238 17.82 1.94 -16.16
N LYS A 239 18.89 2.49 -15.58
CA LYS A 239 19.61 1.86 -14.46
C LYS A 239 18.75 1.78 -13.20
N GLU A 240 18.04 2.85 -12.84
CA GLU A 240 17.10 2.87 -11.71
C GLU A 240 15.92 1.92 -11.94
N THR A 241 15.37 1.92 -13.17
CA THR A 241 14.29 1.01 -13.58
C THR A 241 14.74 -0.44 -13.46
N LEU A 242 15.90 -0.81 -14.01
CA LEU A 242 16.44 -2.18 -13.94
C LEU A 242 16.75 -2.62 -12.51
N THR A 243 17.23 -1.71 -11.66
CA THR A 243 17.51 -1.99 -10.24
C THR A 243 16.20 -2.27 -9.48
N THR A 244 15.20 -1.41 -9.69
CA THR A 244 13.88 -1.54 -9.10
C THR A 244 13.16 -2.79 -9.61
N LEU A 245 13.22 -3.05 -10.90
CA LEU A 245 12.67 -4.24 -11.56
C LEU A 245 13.31 -5.51 -11.01
N LYS A 246 14.63 -5.56 -10.85
CA LYS A 246 15.34 -6.72 -10.31
C LYS A 246 14.99 -6.98 -8.85
N LEU A 247 14.83 -5.92 -8.04
CA LEU A 247 14.40 -6.03 -6.64
C LEU A 247 12.97 -6.60 -6.57
N ILE A 248 12.03 -5.96 -7.27
CA ILE A 248 10.61 -6.33 -7.26
C ILE A 248 10.41 -7.73 -7.83
N SER A 249 11.08 -8.07 -8.95
CA SER A 249 11.03 -9.39 -9.56
C SER A 249 11.45 -10.50 -8.59
N LYS A 250 12.54 -10.28 -7.82
CA LYS A 250 12.98 -11.25 -6.80
C LYS A 250 11.96 -11.44 -5.68
N PHE A 251 11.33 -10.35 -5.21
CA PHE A 251 10.27 -10.42 -4.20
C PHE A 251 8.99 -11.07 -4.75
N MET A 252 8.62 -10.77 -5.99
CA MET A 252 7.47 -11.37 -6.66
C MET A 252 7.64 -12.87 -6.87
N ALA A 253 8.83 -13.33 -7.23
CA ALA A 253 9.09 -14.77 -7.37
C ALA A 253 8.81 -15.51 -6.05
N TRP A 254 9.21 -14.94 -4.92
CA TRP A 254 8.89 -15.48 -3.59
C TRP A 254 7.41 -15.39 -3.26
N ALA A 255 6.75 -14.28 -3.59
CA ALA A 255 5.32 -14.11 -3.36
C ALA A 255 4.49 -15.13 -4.15
N PHE A 256 4.81 -15.35 -5.43
CA PHE A 256 4.12 -16.34 -6.26
C PHE A 256 4.43 -17.77 -5.84
N PHE A 257 5.65 -18.04 -5.39
CA PHE A 257 5.98 -19.35 -4.83
C PHE A 257 5.08 -19.69 -3.64
N PHE A 258 4.94 -18.76 -2.68
CA PHE A 258 4.04 -18.96 -1.55
C PHE A 258 2.57 -18.97 -1.95
N GLN A 259 2.14 -18.10 -2.87
CA GLN A 259 0.77 -18.08 -3.37
C GLN A 259 0.40 -19.40 -4.05
N ALA A 260 1.28 -19.95 -4.88
CA ALA A 260 1.07 -21.24 -5.53
C ALA A 260 1.06 -22.38 -4.50
N LEU A 261 1.94 -22.35 -3.49
CA LEU A 261 1.93 -23.34 -2.40
C LEU A 261 0.63 -23.31 -1.60
N ILE A 262 0.13 -22.12 -1.28
CA ILE A 262 -1.14 -21.91 -0.56
C ILE A 262 -2.32 -22.37 -1.42
N THR A 263 -2.36 -21.96 -2.69
CA THR A 263 -3.44 -22.34 -3.62
C THR A 263 -3.47 -23.86 -3.84
N PHE A 264 -2.30 -24.50 -3.83
CA PHE A 264 -2.18 -25.95 -3.95
C PHE A 264 -2.65 -26.68 -2.68
N TYR A 265 -2.42 -26.10 -1.50
CA TYR A 265 -2.80 -26.69 -0.21
C TYR A 265 -4.26 -26.39 0.20
N LEU A 266 -4.94 -25.47 -0.50
CA LEU A 266 -6.35 -25.13 -0.29
C LEU A 266 -7.25 -25.78 -1.36
N PRO A 267 -7.78 -27.00 -1.12
CA PRO A 267 -8.77 -27.60 -2.01
C PRO A 267 -10.05 -26.77 -2.04
N THR A 268 -10.45 -26.35 -3.24
CA THR A 268 -11.64 -25.52 -3.50
C THR A 268 -12.95 -26.25 -3.16
N GLU A 269 -12.92 -27.58 -3.07
CA GLU A 269 -14.07 -28.42 -2.72
C GLU A 269 -14.56 -28.17 -1.28
N VAL A 270 -13.63 -27.88 -0.36
CA VAL A 270 -13.96 -27.66 1.06
C VAL A 270 -14.69 -26.33 1.24
N PHE A 271 -14.41 -25.35 0.39
CA PHE A 271 -15.03 -24.03 0.47
C PHE A 271 -16.44 -23.99 -0.13
N ALA A 272 -16.72 -24.79 -1.17
CA ALA A 272 -18.03 -24.82 -1.80
C ALA A 272 -19.16 -25.26 -0.82
N GLY A 273 -18.86 -26.19 0.10
CA GLY A 273 -19.83 -26.65 1.10
C GLY A 273 -20.17 -25.61 2.18
N TYR A 274 -19.24 -24.69 2.50
CA TYR A 274 -19.45 -23.64 3.51
C TYR A 274 -19.93 -22.30 2.93
N LEU A 275 -19.74 -22.07 1.62
CA LEU A 275 -20.14 -20.85 0.93
C LEU A 275 -21.55 -20.95 0.31
N GLY A 276 -22.12 -22.16 0.20
CA GLY A 276 -23.48 -22.42 -0.25
C GLY A 276 -24.49 -22.21 0.87
N GLY A 277 -24.95 -20.96 1.05
CA GLY A 277 -25.97 -20.63 2.03
C GLY A 277 -26.72 -19.34 1.69
N ASN A 278 -28.03 -19.35 1.87
CA ASN A 278 -28.87 -18.17 1.72
C ASN A 278 -28.98 -17.47 3.07
N GLY A 279 -28.11 -16.49 3.32
CA GLY A 279 -28.21 -15.68 4.54
C GLY A 279 -27.00 -14.79 4.82
N PRO A 280 -27.10 -13.91 5.82
CA PRO A 280 -26.02 -13.02 6.24
C PRO A 280 -24.79 -13.77 6.78
N SER A 281 -24.96 -15.01 7.25
CA SER A 281 -23.85 -15.88 7.68
C SER A 281 -22.89 -16.22 6.55
N ALA A 282 -23.38 -16.37 5.31
CA ALA A 282 -22.55 -16.63 4.14
C ALA A 282 -21.62 -15.45 3.85
N VAL A 283 -22.08 -14.21 4.05
CA VAL A 283 -21.27 -12.99 3.88
C VAL A 283 -20.13 -12.94 4.90
N LEU A 284 -20.42 -13.32 6.15
CA LEU A 284 -19.42 -13.36 7.22
C LEU A 284 -18.35 -14.42 6.94
N ILE A 285 -18.78 -15.63 6.58
CA ILE A 285 -17.87 -16.74 6.24
C ILE A 285 -17.03 -16.36 5.02
N ALA A 286 -17.63 -15.79 3.97
CA ALA A 286 -16.92 -15.36 2.77
C ALA A 286 -15.87 -14.27 3.06
N THR A 287 -16.16 -13.33 3.96
CA THR A 287 -15.19 -12.31 4.37
C THR A 287 -14.06 -12.91 5.19
N LEU A 288 -14.39 -13.75 6.18
CA LEU A 288 -13.40 -14.42 7.03
C LEU A 288 -12.52 -15.37 6.22
N LEU A 289 -13.06 -16.03 5.20
CA LEU A 289 -12.30 -16.89 4.30
C LEU A 289 -11.51 -16.10 3.27
N GLY A 290 -12.00 -14.94 2.82
CA GLY A 290 -11.27 -14.07 1.91
C GLY A 290 -9.89 -13.67 2.45
N ILE A 291 -9.76 -13.49 3.77
CA ILE A 291 -8.50 -13.07 4.41
C ILE A 291 -7.42 -14.17 4.31
N PRO A 292 -7.64 -15.44 4.73
CA PRO A 292 -6.63 -16.50 4.61
C PRO A 292 -6.50 -17.07 3.20
N VAL A 293 -7.54 -16.98 2.36
CA VAL A 293 -7.49 -17.50 1.00
C VAL A 293 -6.55 -16.65 0.12
N TYR A 294 -6.24 -15.40 0.52
CA TYR A 294 -5.16 -14.57 -0.04
C TYR A 294 -5.10 -14.56 -1.58
N THR A 295 -6.26 -14.53 -2.25
CA THR A 295 -6.34 -14.53 -3.72
C THR A 295 -6.22 -13.13 -4.30
N SER A 296 -5.47 -12.99 -5.39
CA SER A 296 -5.47 -11.76 -6.18
C SER A 296 -6.80 -11.59 -6.92
N ASN A 297 -7.12 -10.37 -7.35
CA ASN A 297 -8.36 -10.11 -8.12
C ASN A 297 -8.54 -11.03 -9.32
N ILE A 298 -7.44 -11.33 -10.01
CA ILE A 298 -7.43 -12.11 -11.24
C ILE A 298 -7.84 -13.56 -10.96
N THR A 299 -7.42 -14.13 -9.82
CA THR A 299 -7.79 -15.50 -9.45
C THR A 299 -9.11 -15.56 -8.67
N ALA A 300 -9.45 -14.51 -7.94
CA ALA A 300 -10.68 -14.43 -7.15
C ALA A 300 -11.94 -14.38 -8.03
N LEU A 301 -11.90 -13.67 -9.17
CA LEU A 301 -13.03 -13.53 -10.08
C LEU A 301 -13.54 -14.85 -10.69
N PRO A 302 -12.72 -15.69 -11.34
CA PRO A 302 -13.18 -16.95 -11.91
C PRO A 302 -13.67 -17.91 -10.83
N LEU A 303 -13.03 -17.93 -9.65
CA LEU A 303 -13.48 -18.72 -8.51
C LEU A 303 -14.85 -18.25 -7.99
N THR A 304 -15.06 -16.93 -7.91
CA THR A 304 -16.33 -16.37 -7.46
C THR A 304 -17.44 -16.64 -8.48
N GLY A 305 -17.13 -16.53 -9.78
CA GLY A 305 -18.08 -16.83 -10.85
C GLY A 305 -18.52 -18.30 -10.86
N SER A 306 -17.59 -19.24 -10.64
CA SER A 306 -17.95 -20.66 -10.54
C SER A 306 -18.74 -20.98 -9.28
N LEU A 307 -18.47 -20.33 -8.15
CA LEU A 307 -19.26 -20.51 -6.93
C LEU A 307 -20.65 -19.88 -7.03
N LEU A 308 -20.79 -18.74 -7.74
CA LEU A 308 -22.08 -18.12 -8.03
C LEU A 308 -22.97 -19.04 -8.86
N SER A 309 -22.43 -19.76 -9.85
CA SER A 309 -23.21 -20.74 -10.62
C SER A 309 -23.58 -21.98 -9.81
N LEU A 310 -22.85 -22.28 -8.74
CA LEU A 310 -23.16 -23.32 -7.75
C LEU A 310 -24.12 -22.86 -6.63
N GLY A 311 -24.62 -21.61 -6.70
CA GLY A 311 -25.62 -21.09 -5.76
C GLY A 311 -25.06 -20.23 -4.62
N MET A 312 -23.81 -19.75 -4.71
CA MET A 312 -23.28 -18.78 -3.76
C MET A 312 -24.06 -17.45 -3.83
N ASN A 313 -24.29 -16.84 -2.68
CA ASN A 313 -24.98 -15.56 -2.59
C ASN A 313 -24.15 -14.40 -3.20
N GLN A 314 -24.80 -13.50 -3.96
CA GLN A 314 -24.16 -12.31 -4.54
C GLN A 314 -23.51 -11.39 -3.50
N GLY A 315 -24.11 -11.24 -2.32
CA GLY A 315 -23.52 -10.45 -1.23
C GLY A 315 -22.25 -11.09 -0.67
N ALA A 316 -22.20 -12.42 -0.59
CA ALA A 316 -21.02 -13.18 -0.17
C ALA A 316 -19.90 -13.09 -1.22
N ALA A 317 -20.26 -13.20 -2.50
CA ALA A 317 -19.36 -12.97 -3.63
C ALA A 317 -18.68 -11.58 -3.55
N LEU A 318 -19.47 -10.54 -3.34
CA LEU A 318 -18.98 -9.17 -3.26
C LEU A 318 -18.06 -8.96 -2.04
N ALA A 319 -18.43 -9.50 -0.88
CA ALA A 319 -17.60 -9.40 0.32
C ALA A 319 -16.25 -10.12 0.16
N PHE A 320 -16.25 -11.31 -0.45
CA PHE A 320 -15.03 -12.04 -0.80
C PHE A 320 -14.13 -11.25 -1.77
N LEU A 321 -14.72 -10.66 -2.82
CA LEU A 321 -14.01 -9.88 -3.83
C LEU A 321 -13.48 -8.52 -3.34
N ILE A 322 -13.98 -8.01 -2.22
CA ILE A 322 -13.43 -6.82 -1.56
C ILE A 322 -12.33 -7.24 -0.57
N ALA A 323 -12.61 -8.24 0.28
CA ALA A 323 -11.71 -8.65 1.35
C ALA A 323 -10.44 -9.33 0.82
N GLY A 324 -10.54 -10.28 -0.11
CA GLY A 324 -9.40 -11.07 -0.58
C GLY A 324 -8.26 -10.22 -1.19
N PRO A 325 -8.52 -9.40 -2.22
CA PRO A 325 -7.48 -8.63 -2.90
C PRO A 325 -6.78 -7.59 -2.01
N THR A 326 -7.54 -6.98 -1.10
CA THR A 326 -7.01 -6.01 -0.12
C THR A 326 -6.21 -6.67 0.98
N THR A 327 -6.45 -7.95 1.26
CA THR A 327 -5.76 -8.68 2.33
C THR A 327 -4.61 -9.55 1.83
N THR A 328 -4.22 -9.50 0.56
CA THR A 328 -3.12 -10.34 0.02
C THR A 328 -1.82 -10.26 0.83
N LEU A 329 -1.09 -11.40 0.96
CA LEU A 329 0.18 -11.49 1.69
C LEU A 329 1.20 -10.39 1.30
N PRO A 330 1.42 -10.09 0.00
CA PRO A 330 2.36 -9.04 -0.39
C PRO A 330 1.91 -7.65 0.09
N ALA A 331 0.61 -7.35 0.01
CA ALA A 331 0.06 -6.10 0.50
C ALA A 331 0.21 -6.00 2.03
N MET A 332 -0.14 -7.06 2.77
CA MET A 332 -0.01 -7.07 4.24
C MET A 332 1.44 -6.91 4.70
N VAL A 333 2.38 -7.67 4.12
CA VAL A 333 3.81 -7.59 4.48
C VAL A 333 4.36 -6.19 4.21
N ALA A 334 3.95 -5.57 3.11
CA ALA A 334 4.33 -4.22 2.79
C ALA A 334 3.75 -3.18 3.75
N VAL A 335 2.45 -3.26 4.06
CA VAL A 335 1.80 -2.36 5.02
C VAL A 335 2.49 -2.46 6.37
N TRP A 336 2.75 -3.69 6.84
CA TRP A 336 3.42 -3.95 8.11
C TRP A 336 4.88 -3.47 8.14
N GLY A 337 5.57 -3.51 6.99
CA GLY A 337 6.94 -3.02 6.85
C GLY A 337 7.06 -1.50 6.96
N ILE A 338 6.03 -0.75 6.54
CA ILE A 338 6.06 0.72 6.45
C ILE A 338 5.35 1.35 7.66
N ALA A 339 4.18 0.83 8.03
CA ALA A 339 3.29 1.43 9.02
C ALA A 339 3.39 0.75 10.39
N LYS A 340 3.08 1.50 11.45
CA LYS A 340 2.93 0.94 12.80
C LYS A 340 1.79 -0.09 12.85
N PRO A 341 1.84 -1.08 13.78
CA PRO A 341 0.82 -2.13 13.88
C PRO A 341 -0.59 -1.57 14.15
N LYS A 342 -0.71 -0.42 14.83
CA LYS A 342 -2.00 0.27 15.01
C LYS A 342 -2.66 0.64 13.69
N ILE A 343 -1.88 1.14 12.73
CA ILE A 343 -2.36 1.57 11.41
C ILE A 343 -2.67 0.34 10.55
N PHE A 344 -1.86 -0.70 10.65
CA PHE A 344 -2.14 -1.98 9.99
C PHE A 344 -3.47 -2.59 10.47
N LEU A 345 -3.72 -2.61 11.78
CA LEU A 345 -5.00 -3.08 12.33
C LEU A 345 -6.17 -2.21 11.89
N LEU A 346 -5.97 -0.89 11.82
CA LEU A 346 -6.98 0.03 11.31
C LEU A 346 -7.34 -0.30 9.85
N TYR A 347 -6.33 -0.45 8.99
CA TYR A 347 -6.51 -0.85 7.59
C TYR A 347 -7.31 -2.15 7.47
N LEU A 348 -6.90 -3.19 8.21
CA LEU A 348 -7.55 -4.50 8.17
C LEU A 348 -8.99 -4.44 8.69
N SER A 349 -9.23 -3.68 9.77
CA SER A 349 -10.57 -3.47 10.30
C SER A 349 -11.48 -2.80 9.27
N PHE A 350 -11.02 -1.76 8.56
CA PHE A 350 -11.83 -1.09 7.54
C PHE A 350 -12.21 -1.99 6.40
N THR A 351 -11.26 -2.81 5.93
CA THR A 351 -11.53 -3.79 4.90
C THR A 351 -12.59 -4.79 5.34
N ILE A 352 -12.46 -5.36 6.53
CA ILE A 352 -13.40 -6.38 7.03
C ILE A 352 -14.78 -5.76 7.27
N PHE A 353 -14.85 -4.66 8.01
CA PHE A 353 -16.11 -3.97 8.28
C PHE A 353 -16.78 -3.47 7.00
N GLY A 354 -15.99 -2.93 6.06
CA GLY A 354 -16.48 -2.48 4.76
C GLY A 354 -17.03 -3.62 3.91
N ALA A 355 -16.27 -4.71 3.79
CA ALA A 355 -16.70 -5.91 3.05
C ALA A 355 -17.98 -6.52 3.64
N LEU A 356 -18.06 -6.62 4.97
CA LEU A 356 -19.27 -7.10 5.66
C LEU A 356 -20.46 -6.17 5.45
N ALA A 357 -20.28 -4.86 5.67
CA ALA A 357 -21.37 -3.89 5.55
C ALA A 357 -21.94 -3.87 4.13
N PHE A 358 -21.09 -3.76 3.11
CA PHE A 358 -21.54 -3.73 1.72
C PHE A 358 -22.02 -5.09 1.21
N GLY A 359 -21.39 -6.18 1.63
CA GLY A 359 -21.86 -7.53 1.32
C GLY A 359 -23.25 -7.82 1.90
N MET A 360 -23.50 -7.41 3.14
CA MET A 360 -24.82 -7.51 3.77
C MET A 360 -25.84 -6.58 3.11
N LEU A 361 -25.45 -5.36 2.73
CA LEU A 361 -26.32 -4.43 2.01
C LEU A 361 -26.78 -5.03 0.68
N VAL A 362 -25.87 -5.57 -0.12
CA VAL A 362 -26.22 -6.20 -1.39
C VAL A 362 -27.05 -7.46 -1.18
N ASN A 363 -26.75 -8.26 -0.15
CA ASN A 363 -27.58 -9.39 0.21
C ASN A 363 -29.02 -8.97 0.58
N LEU A 364 -29.18 -7.89 1.34
CA LEU A 364 -30.48 -7.35 1.72
C LEU A 364 -31.26 -6.85 0.50
N VAL A 365 -30.60 -6.09 -0.39
CA VAL A 365 -31.21 -5.61 -1.64
C VAL A 365 -31.62 -6.77 -2.54
N ALA A 366 -30.79 -7.81 -2.64
CA ALA A 366 -31.12 -9.02 -3.40
C ALA A 366 -32.33 -9.76 -2.80
N TRP A 367 -32.45 -9.80 -1.48
CA TRP A 367 -33.58 -10.42 -0.79
C TRP A 367 -34.90 -9.65 -0.98
N PHE A 368 -34.87 -8.31 -1.08
CA PHE A 368 -36.08 -7.51 -1.35
C PHE A 368 -36.51 -7.49 -2.81
N CYS A 369 -35.59 -7.76 -3.75
CA CYS A 369 -35.89 -7.75 -5.20
C CYS A 369 -36.32 -9.12 -5.74
N ASN A 370 -36.31 -10.17 -4.92
CA ASN A 370 -36.62 -11.55 -5.30
C ASN A 370 -37.83 -12.03 -4.52
#